data_AF-A0A349Z1L1-F1
#
_entry.id   AF-A0A349Z1L1-F1
#
_cell.length_a   1.000
_cell.length_b   1.000
_cell.length_c   1.000
_cell.angle_alpha   90.00
_cell.angle_beta   90.00
_cell.angle_gamma   90.00
#
_symmetry.space_group_name_H-M   'P 1'
#
loop_
_entity.id
_entity.type
_entity.pdbx_description
1 polymer ?
#
loop_
_entity_poly.entity_id
_entity_poly.type
_entity_poly.pdbx_seq_one_letter_code
_entity_poly.pdbx_strand_id
1 'polypeptide(L)'
;MFSKKIVVVIGLILLAVAAFWQFNGSDEPVTSEYDEAELASMAFRQQILHASDLVAGMATALKNDDQAAIEQWQQKAIEVAKAAELTDRDITFISSEKGREYLVFHAKRALFNEAFEQHYYQLKGIDALKTNYPEARDLFAEADRLIAARDAIIMDIARELSDTETPGEADIKQAKALWQERFRQSADAHVSEVE
;
A
#
# COMPACT_ATOMS: atom_id res chain seq x y z
N MET A 1 12.22 -31.53 1.62
CA MET A 1 13.11 -31.63 2.80
C MET A 1 13.15 -30.23 3.42
N PHE A 2 12.21 -29.93 4.33
CA PHE A 2 12.05 -28.57 4.86
C PHE A 2 13.20 -28.23 5.82
N SER A 3 13.84 -27.09 5.58
CA SER A 3 15.00 -26.63 6.34
C SER A 3 14.68 -26.49 7.83
N LYS A 4 15.47 -27.14 8.69
CA LYS A 4 15.34 -27.23 10.16
C LYS A 4 15.14 -25.89 10.90
N LYS A 5 15.35 -24.74 10.24
CA LYS A 5 15.21 -23.40 10.81
C LYS A 5 13.75 -22.90 10.89
N ILE A 6 12.86 -23.35 9.98
CA ILE A 6 11.45 -22.90 9.93
C ILE A 6 10.62 -23.56 11.04
N VAL A 7 10.94 -24.80 11.42
CA VAL A 7 10.23 -25.55 12.46
C VAL A 7 10.43 -24.94 13.86
N VAL A 8 11.58 -24.29 14.10
CA VAL A 8 11.91 -23.70 15.42
C VAL A 8 11.10 -22.43 15.70
N VAL A 9 10.79 -21.64 14.66
CA VAL A 9 10.05 -20.37 14.83
C VAL A 9 8.56 -20.63 15.11
N ILE A 10 7.96 -21.62 14.45
CA ILE A 10 6.54 -21.99 14.64
C ILE A 10 6.32 -22.61 16.03
N GLY A 11 7.29 -23.38 16.55
CA GLY A 11 7.22 -23.96 17.89
C GLY A 11 7.28 -22.95 19.03
N LEU A 12 8.02 -21.85 18.86
CA LEU A 12 8.16 -20.80 19.90
C LEU A 12 6.89 -19.93 20.03
N ILE A 13 6.15 -19.73 18.94
CA ILE A 13 4.91 -18.94 18.94
C ILE A 13 3.78 -19.71 19.65
N LEU A 14 3.71 -21.03 19.49
CA LEU A 14 2.69 -21.87 20.14
C LEU A 14 2.89 -21.98 21.67
N LEU A 15 4.13 -21.92 22.17
CA LEU A 15 4.41 -21.96 23.61
C LEU A 15 4.07 -20.64 24.34
N ALA A 16 4.13 -19.50 23.66
CA ALA A 16 3.77 -18.21 24.24
C ALA A 16 2.25 -18.08 24.49
N VAL A 17 1.43 -18.70 23.63
CA VAL A 17 -0.04 -18.69 23.75
C VAL A 17 -0.53 -19.58 24.89
N ALA A 18 0.11 -20.73 25.13
CA ALA A 18 -0.27 -21.64 26.21
C ALA A 18 0.01 -21.07 27.61
N ALA A 19 1.08 -20.27 27.78
CA ALA A 19 1.42 -19.65 29.06
C ALA A 19 0.47 -18.51 29.45
N PHE A 20 -0.19 -17.88 28.49
CA PHE A 20 -1.13 -16.78 28.74
C PHE A 20 -2.47 -17.26 29.30
N TRP A 21 -2.93 -18.46 28.92
CA TRP A 21 -4.20 -19.04 29.36
C TRP A 21 -4.23 -19.51 30.82
N GLN A 22 -3.07 -19.78 31.44
CA GLN A 22 -3.04 -20.35 32.80
C GLN A 22 -3.09 -19.30 33.91
N PHE A 23 -2.95 -18.00 33.61
CA PHE A 23 -2.76 -16.96 34.64
C PHE A 23 -3.95 -16.00 34.84
N ASN A 24 -4.85 -15.85 33.88
CA ASN A 24 -5.93 -14.85 33.94
C ASN A 24 -7.31 -15.47 33.75
N GLY A 25 -7.75 -16.26 34.74
CA GLY A 25 -9.17 -16.51 34.91
C GLY A 25 -9.80 -15.34 35.67
N SER A 26 -10.84 -14.71 35.11
CA SER A 26 -12.05 -14.22 35.80
C SER A 26 -12.92 -13.38 34.85
N ASP A 27 -14.17 -13.81 34.71
CA ASP A 27 -15.37 -13.07 34.30
C ASP A 27 -15.39 -12.37 32.92
N GLU A 28 -15.90 -13.09 31.92
CA GLU A 28 -16.32 -12.47 30.65
C GLU A 28 -17.80 -12.05 30.69
N PRO A 29 -18.14 -10.80 30.34
CA PRO A 29 -19.50 -10.40 30.05
C PRO A 29 -19.95 -11.06 28.74
N VAL A 30 -21.25 -11.34 28.61
CA VAL A 30 -21.86 -11.96 27.41
C VAL A 30 -21.50 -11.15 26.15
N THR A 31 -20.47 -11.58 25.46
CA THR A 31 -20.13 -11.16 24.11
C THR A 31 -20.99 -12.00 23.17
N SER A 32 -21.54 -11.40 22.12
CA SER A 32 -22.03 -12.20 21.00
C SER A 32 -20.86 -13.07 20.56
N GLU A 33 -20.99 -14.40 20.69
CA GLU A 33 -20.01 -15.37 20.16
C GLU A 33 -19.89 -15.13 18.66
N TYR A 34 -18.99 -14.22 18.26
CA TYR A 34 -18.44 -14.23 16.93
C TYR A 34 -17.59 -15.49 16.90
N ASP A 35 -17.99 -16.45 16.07
CA ASP A 35 -17.22 -17.66 15.85
C ASP A 35 -15.78 -17.26 15.48
N GLU A 36 -14.81 -17.64 16.31
CA GLU A 36 -13.40 -17.31 16.12
C GLU A 36 -12.93 -17.77 14.73
N ALA A 37 -13.50 -18.86 14.21
CA ALA A 37 -13.24 -19.33 12.86
C ALA A 37 -13.75 -18.35 11.78
N GLU A 38 -14.90 -17.72 12.00
CA GLU A 38 -15.46 -16.71 11.10
C GLU A 38 -14.62 -15.43 11.11
N LEU A 39 -14.18 -14.96 12.29
CA LEU A 39 -13.29 -13.80 12.41
C LEU A 39 -11.91 -14.06 11.76
N ALA A 40 -11.33 -15.24 11.97
CA ALA A 40 -10.08 -15.63 11.35
C ALA A 40 -10.20 -15.69 9.82
N SER A 41 -11.31 -16.25 9.31
CA SER A 41 -11.60 -16.30 7.87
C SER A 41 -11.73 -14.89 7.26
N MET A 42 -12.40 -13.97 7.96
CA MET A 42 -12.51 -12.57 7.54
C MET A 42 -11.14 -11.88 7.49
N ALA A 43 -10.33 -12.03 8.54
CA ALA A 43 -9.00 -11.43 8.60
C ALA A 43 -8.09 -11.96 7.48
N PHE A 44 -8.12 -13.27 7.25
CA PHE A 44 -7.30 -13.89 6.21
C PHE A 44 -7.77 -13.53 4.80
N ARG A 45 -9.10 -13.43 4.57
CA ARG A 45 -9.65 -12.88 3.32
C ARG A 45 -9.12 -11.47 3.04
N GLN A 46 -9.06 -10.61 4.06
CA GLN A 46 -8.49 -9.28 3.90
C GLN A 46 -7.01 -9.32 3.54
N GLN A 47 -6.23 -10.21 4.17
CA GLN A 47 -4.81 -10.40 3.82
C GLN A 47 -4.60 -10.84 2.37
N ILE A 48 -5.42 -11.77 1.85
CA ILE A 48 -5.36 -12.17 0.44
C ILE A 48 -5.66 -10.97 -0.46
N LEU A 49 -6.75 -10.26 -0.19
CA LEU A 49 -7.22 -9.17 -1.03
C LEU A 49 -6.30 -7.93 -0.96
N HIS A 50 -5.45 -7.84 0.06
CA HIS A 50 -4.43 -6.79 0.23
C HIS A 50 -3.01 -7.26 -0.12
N ALA A 51 -2.84 -8.51 -0.55
CA ALA A 51 -1.52 -9.04 -0.87
C ALA A 51 -0.85 -8.16 -1.92
N SER A 52 0.38 -7.71 -1.65
CA SER A 52 1.11 -6.73 -2.45
C SER A 52 1.15 -7.10 -3.93
N ASP A 53 1.43 -8.37 -4.23
CA ASP A 53 1.54 -8.87 -5.60
C ASP A 53 0.19 -8.89 -6.34
N LEU A 54 -0.89 -9.20 -5.63
CA LEU A 54 -2.24 -9.19 -6.19
C LEU A 54 -2.66 -7.76 -6.52
N VAL A 55 -2.44 -6.82 -5.59
CA VAL A 55 -2.76 -5.40 -5.78
C VAL A 55 -1.91 -4.81 -6.91
N ALA A 56 -0.60 -5.08 -6.94
CA ALA A 56 0.30 -4.60 -7.98
C ALA A 56 -0.04 -5.19 -9.37
N GLY A 57 -0.39 -6.48 -9.41
CA GLY A 57 -0.85 -7.16 -10.60
C GLY A 57 -2.15 -6.57 -11.15
N MET A 58 -3.14 -6.38 -10.28
CA MET A 58 -4.41 -5.74 -10.61
C MET A 58 -4.22 -4.28 -11.06
N ALA A 59 -3.34 -3.53 -10.41
CA ALA A 59 -3.00 -2.16 -10.78
C ALA A 59 -2.39 -2.09 -12.19
N THR A 60 -1.49 -3.02 -12.52
CA THR A 60 -0.91 -3.13 -13.87
C THR A 60 -1.96 -3.44 -14.92
N ALA A 61 -2.87 -4.38 -14.62
CA ALA A 61 -3.96 -4.75 -15.52
C ALA A 61 -4.91 -3.56 -15.78
N LEU A 62 -5.28 -2.81 -14.73
CA LEU A 62 -6.10 -1.60 -14.84
C LEU A 62 -5.43 -0.49 -15.65
N LYS A 63 -4.12 -0.28 -15.45
CA LYS A 63 -3.33 0.73 -16.19
C LYS A 63 -3.31 0.45 -17.70
N ASN A 64 -3.37 -0.84 -18.08
CA ASN A 64 -3.34 -1.30 -19.46
C ASN A 64 -4.74 -1.56 -20.05
N ASP A 65 -5.81 -1.33 -19.29
CA ASP A 65 -7.19 -1.72 -19.64
C ASP A 65 -7.33 -3.20 -20.07
N ASP A 66 -6.53 -4.07 -19.43
CA ASP A 66 -6.48 -5.50 -19.74
C ASP A 66 -7.49 -6.27 -18.89
N GLN A 67 -8.71 -6.38 -19.42
CA GLN A 67 -9.80 -7.10 -18.75
C GLN A 67 -9.48 -8.59 -18.52
N ALA A 68 -8.73 -9.22 -19.43
CA ALA A 68 -8.35 -10.62 -19.26
C ALA A 68 -7.36 -10.77 -18.10
N ALA A 69 -6.42 -9.84 -17.94
CA ALA A 69 -5.52 -9.84 -16.79
C ALA A 69 -6.25 -9.55 -15.47
N ILE A 70 -7.26 -8.67 -15.46
CA ILE A 70 -8.10 -8.43 -14.28
C ILE A 70 -8.79 -9.73 -13.83
N GLU A 71 -9.39 -10.47 -14.76
CA GLU A 71 -10.02 -11.77 -14.48
C GLU A 71 -9.00 -12.80 -13.98
N GLN A 72 -7.81 -12.86 -14.57
CA GLN A 72 -6.74 -13.75 -14.12
C GLN A 72 -6.30 -13.45 -12.69
N TRP A 73 -6.15 -12.17 -12.33
CA TRP A 73 -5.79 -11.78 -10.96
C TRP A 73 -6.89 -12.10 -9.96
N GLN A 74 -8.16 -11.90 -10.33
CA GLN A 74 -9.27 -12.35 -9.49
C GLN A 74 -9.25 -13.88 -9.31
N GLN A 75 -9.02 -14.63 -10.39
CA GLN A 75 -8.94 -16.09 -10.34
C GLN A 75 -7.79 -16.56 -9.44
N LYS A 76 -6.64 -15.89 -9.48
CA LYS A 76 -5.51 -16.18 -8.59
C LYS A 76 -5.87 -15.93 -7.11
N ALA A 77 -6.64 -14.89 -6.81
CA ALA A 77 -7.14 -14.65 -5.45
C ALA A 77 -8.06 -15.79 -4.96
N ILE A 78 -8.92 -16.31 -5.86
CA ILE A 78 -9.78 -17.47 -5.58
C ILE A 78 -8.94 -18.73 -5.31
N GLU A 79 -7.89 -18.97 -6.10
CA GLU A 79 -7.00 -20.12 -5.92
C GLU A 79 -6.26 -20.06 -4.59
N VAL A 80 -5.75 -18.89 -4.21
CA VAL A 80 -5.10 -18.68 -2.91
C VAL A 80 -6.11 -18.90 -1.76
N ALA A 81 -7.34 -18.41 -1.90
CA ALA A 81 -8.39 -18.61 -0.92
C ALA A 81 -8.74 -20.11 -0.72
N LYS A 82 -8.82 -20.87 -1.82
CA LYS A 82 -9.03 -22.33 -1.76
C LYS A 82 -7.85 -23.06 -1.12
N ALA A 83 -6.62 -22.69 -1.48
CA ALA A 83 -5.42 -23.29 -0.91
C ALA A 83 -5.27 -23.01 0.58
N ALA A 84 -5.84 -21.91 1.06
CA ALA A 84 -5.91 -21.55 2.48
C ALA A 84 -7.16 -22.07 3.19
N GLU A 85 -7.97 -22.91 2.53
CA GLU A 85 -9.17 -23.53 3.11
C GLU A 85 -10.17 -22.51 3.68
N LEU A 86 -10.29 -21.34 3.03
CA LEU A 86 -11.32 -20.36 3.37
C LEU A 86 -12.72 -20.93 3.16
N THR A 87 -13.71 -20.37 3.87
CA THR A 87 -15.09 -20.85 3.78
C THR A 87 -15.67 -20.64 2.37
N ASP A 88 -16.63 -21.48 1.98
CA ASP A 88 -17.33 -21.34 0.69
C ASP A 88 -17.96 -19.95 0.52
N ARG A 89 -18.42 -19.35 1.63
CA ARG A 89 -18.95 -17.98 1.66
C ARG A 89 -17.89 -16.96 1.26
N ASP A 90 -16.66 -17.10 1.75
CA ASP A 90 -15.55 -16.21 1.42
C ASP A 90 -15.06 -16.40 -0.02
N ILE A 91 -14.93 -17.64 -0.46
CA ILE A 91 -14.58 -17.96 -1.85
C ILE A 91 -15.65 -17.39 -2.79
N THR A 92 -16.93 -17.51 -2.44
CA THR A 92 -18.05 -16.93 -3.19
C THR A 92 -18.00 -15.40 -3.22
N PHE A 93 -17.61 -14.76 -2.12
CA PHE A 93 -17.41 -13.32 -2.11
C PHE A 93 -16.26 -12.91 -3.05
N ILE A 94 -15.11 -13.56 -2.95
CA ILE A 94 -13.92 -13.23 -3.76
C ILE A 94 -14.22 -13.44 -5.25
N SER A 95 -14.98 -14.47 -5.62
CA SER A 95 -15.37 -14.74 -7.00
C SER A 95 -16.49 -13.84 -7.53
N SER A 96 -17.19 -13.13 -6.65
CA SER A 96 -18.28 -12.23 -7.04
C SER A 96 -17.77 -10.94 -7.68
N GLU A 97 -18.68 -10.22 -8.34
CA GLU A 97 -18.43 -8.86 -8.82
C GLU A 97 -18.02 -7.91 -7.68
N LYS A 98 -18.61 -8.04 -6.49
CA LYS A 98 -18.21 -7.24 -5.32
C LYS A 98 -16.77 -7.52 -4.88
N GLY A 99 -16.33 -8.78 -4.98
CA GLY A 99 -14.93 -9.15 -4.73
C GLY A 99 -13.99 -8.50 -5.74
N ARG A 100 -14.39 -8.46 -7.02
CA ARG A 100 -13.66 -7.75 -8.06
C ARG A 100 -13.60 -6.24 -7.83
N GLU A 101 -14.73 -5.60 -7.51
CA GLU A 101 -14.79 -4.17 -7.17
C GLU A 101 -13.87 -3.83 -5.99
N TYR A 102 -13.80 -4.71 -4.99
CA TYR A 102 -12.89 -4.56 -3.86
C TYR A 102 -11.42 -4.58 -4.29
N LEU A 103 -11.02 -5.53 -5.15
CA LEU A 103 -9.66 -5.58 -5.70
C LEU A 103 -9.33 -4.34 -6.53
N VAL A 104 -10.28 -3.89 -7.37
CA VAL A 104 -10.12 -2.68 -8.19
C VAL A 104 -9.95 -1.44 -7.31
N PHE A 105 -10.71 -1.33 -6.22
CA PHE A 105 -10.60 -0.23 -5.27
C PHE A 105 -9.18 -0.11 -4.69
N HIS A 106 -8.61 -1.21 -4.21
CA HIS A 106 -7.25 -1.21 -3.66
C HIS A 106 -6.17 -0.99 -4.72
N ALA A 107 -6.34 -1.57 -5.90
CA ALA A 107 -5.43 -1.36 -7.02
C ALA A 107 -5.40 0.12 -7.47
N LYS A 108 -6.55 0.80 -7.54
CA LYS A 108 -6.60 2.23 -7.85
C LYS A 108 -5.98 3.11 -6.78
N ARG A 109 -6.08 2.73 -5.51
CA ARG A 109 -5.34 3.42 -4.42
C ARG A 109 -3.83 3.24 -4.55
N ALA A 110 -3.38 2.05 -4.94
CA ALA A 110 -1.96 1.83 -5.23
C ALA A 110 -1.49 2.68 -6.42
N LEU A 111 -2.28 2.75 -7.50
CA LEU A 111 -2.01 3.63 -8.64
C LEU A 111 -1.98 5.12 -8.26
N PHE A 112 -2.84 5.56 -7.34
CA PHE A 112 -2.76 6.91 -6.78
C PHE A 112 -1.43 7.16 -6.09
N ASN A 113 -0.95 6.24 -5.25
CA ASN A 113 0.32 6.39 -4.56
C ASN A 113 1.50 6.44 -5.54
N GLU A 114 1.54 5.54 -6.53
CA GLU A 114 2.57 5.56 -7.59
C GLU A 114 2.56 6.90 -8.34
N ALA A 115 1.38 7.37 -8.74
CA ALA A 115 1.23 8.62 -9.47
C ALA A 115 1.57 9.84 -8.58
N PHE A 116 1.23 9.79 -7.30
CA PHE A 116 1.58 10.82 -6.33
C PHE A 116 3.08 10.95 -6.19
N GLU A 117 3.81 9.84 -6.02
CA GLU A 117 5.27 9.85 -5.95
C GLU A 117 5.89 10.46 -7.21
N GLN A 118 5.41 10.07 -8.39
CA GLN A 118 5.87 10.66 -9.65
C GLN A 118 5.60 12.17 -9.70
N HIS A 119 4.41 12.61 -9.30
CA HIS A 119 4.07 14.04 -9.24
C HIS A 119 4.93 14.79 -8.22
N TYR A 120 5.23 14.15 -7.09
CA TYR A 120 6.08 14.70 -6.04
C TYR A 120 7.47 15.02 -6.58
N TYR A 121 8.11 14.08 -7.28
CA TYR A 121 9.44 14.27 -7.88
C TYR A 121 9.44 15.21 -9.09
N GLN A 122 8.38 15.17 -9.90
CA GLN A 122 8.24 16.01 -11.09
C GLN A 122 7.79 17.44 -10.78
N LEU A 123 7.67 17.81 -9.51
CA LEU A 123 7.25 19.15 -9.07
C LEU A 123 5.85 19.53 -9.56
N LYS A 124 4.96 18.55 -9.67
CA LYS A 124 3.55 18.72 -10.07
C LYS A 124 2.65 18.75 -8.84
N GLY A 125 1.50 19.41 -8.95
CA GLY A 125 0.39 19.29 -8.00
C GLY A 125 -0.45 18.04 -8.27
N ILE A 126 -1.49 17.81 -7.46
CA ILE A 126 -2.23 16.52 -7.47
C ILE A 126 -3.68 16.61 -7.96
N ASP A 127 -4.16 17.76 -8.44
CA ASP A 127 -5.59 17.93 -8.79
C ASP A 127 -6.08 16.95 -9.86
N ALA A 128 -5.24 16.65 -10.86
CA ALA A 128 -5.56 15.62 -11.84
C ALA A 128 -5.66 14.21 -11.21
N LEU A 129 -4.83 13.92 -10.21
CA LEU A 129 -4.85 12.63 -9.50
C LEU A 129 -6.14 12.47 -8.69
N LYS A 130 -6.64 13.55 -8.10
CA LYS A 130 -7.92 13.53 -7.35
C LYS A 130 -9.10 13.13 -8.23
N THR A 131 -9.09 13.58 -9.49
CA THR A 131 -10.11 13.23 -10.49
C THR A 131 -9.94 11.79 -11.00
N ASN A 132 -8.70 11.36 -11.23
CA ASN A 132 -8.42 10.05 -11.80
C ASN A 132 -8.55 8.89 -10.81
N TYR A 133 -8.36 9.16 -9.51
CA TYR A 133 -8.37 8.15 -8.45
C TYR A 133 -9.25 8.57 -7.25
N PRO A 134 -10.57 8.73 -7.44
CA PRO A 134 -11.48 9.10 -6.35
C PRO A 134 -11.52 8.09 -5.20
N GLU A 135 -11.08 6.84 -5.43
CA GLU A 135 -10.96 5.78 -4.45
C GLU A 135 -9.93 6.09 -3.34
N ALA A 136 -9.05 7.06 -3.57
CA ALA A 136 -8.04 7.53 -2.62
C ALA A 136 -8.43 8.84 -1.90
N ARG A 137 -9.71 9.22 -1.89
CA ARG A 137 -10.18 10.53 -1.38
C ARG A 137 -9.70 10.87 0.03
N ASP A 138 -9.64 9.88 0.92
CA ASP A 138 -9.13 10.01 2.29
C ASP A 138 -7.66 10.43 2.36
N LEU A 139 -6.87 10.18 1.31
CA LEU A 139 -5.45 10.53 1.23
C LEU A 139 -5.21 11.95 0.69
N PHE A 140 -6.21 12.59 0.07
CA PHE A 140 -6.00 13.83 -0.68
C PHE A 140 -5.49 14.98 0.19
N ALA A 141 -6.03 15.14 1.40
CA ALA A 141 -5.62 16.22 2.29
C ALA A 141 -4.15 16.09 2.73
N GLU A 142 -3.69 14.86 2.98
CA GLU A 142 -2.29 14.61 3.32
C GLU A 142 -1.38 14.79 2.11
N ALA A 143 -1.80 14.29 0.94
CA ALA A 143 -1.06 14.48 -0.29
C ALA A 143 -0.89 15.97 -0.65
N ASP A 144 -1.93 16.79 -0.50
CA ASP A 144 -1.84 18.25 -0.67
C ASP A 144 -0.84 18.88 0.34
N ARG A 145 -0.87 18.45 1.59
CA ARG A 145 0.06 18.91 2.63
C ARG A 145 1.51 18.59 2.26
N LEU A 146 1.78 17.38 1.78
CA LEU A 146 3.12 16.96 1.36
C LEU A 146 3.62 17.77 0.15
N ILE A 147 2.76 18.07 -0.81
CA ILE A 147 3.09 18.95 -1.95
C ILE A 147 3.42 20.36 -1.47
N ALA A 148 2.63 20.94 -0.56
CA ALA A 148 2.91 22.24 0.01
C ALA A 148 4.22 22.27 0.80
N ALA A 149 4.52 21.21 1.57
CA ALA A 149 5.76 21.09 2.32
C ALA A 149 6.99 21.02 1.38
N ARG A 150 6.90 20.23 0.30
CA ARG A 150 7.92 20.20 -0.76
C ARG A 150 8.17 21.60 -1.33
N ASP A 151 7.11 22.29 -1.71
CA ASP A 151 7.20 23.58 -2.36
C ASP A 151 7.78 24.65 -1.41
N ALA A 152 7.48 24.56 -0.11
CA ALA A 152 8.10 25.38 0.92
C ALA A 152 9.62 25.13 1.02
N ILE A 153 10.06 23.86 1.05
CA ILE A 153 11.49 23.52 1.08
C ILE A 153 12.22 24.05 -0.16
N ILE A 154 11.60 23.95 -1.34
CA ILE A 154 12.18 24.51 -2.57
C ILE A 154 12.33 26.03 -2.47
N MET A 155 11.36 26.72 -1.87
CA MET A 155 11.47 28.16 -1.63
C MET A 155 12.55 28.50 -0.60
N ASP A 156 12.72 27.69 0.45
CA ASP A 156 13.80 27.86 1.43
C ASP A 156 15.17 27.74 0.76
N ILE A 157 15.37 26.72 -0.09
CA ILE A 157 16.59 26.57 -0.89
C ILE A 157 16.81 27.79 -1.79
N ALA A 158 15.76 28.33 -2.42
CA ALA A 158 15.88 29.52 -3.28
C ALA A 158 16.29 30.76 -2.48
N ARG A 159 15.82 30.93 -1.24
CA ARG A 159 16.24 32.02 -0.34
C ARG A 159 17.71 31.86 0.06
N GLU A 160 18.13 30.65 0.39
CA GLU A 160 19.54 30.36 0.69
C GLU A 160 20.46 30.62 -0.51
N LEU A 161 20.03 30.31 -1.74
CA LEU A 161 20.84 30.55 -2.95
C LEU A 161 20.97 32.03 -3.31
N SER A 162 19.97 32.84 -2.97
CA SER A 162 19.86 34.24 -3.40
C SER A 162 20.27 35.25 -2.32
N ASP A 163 20.53 34.79 -1.09
CA ASP A 163 20.76 35.60 0.11
C ASP A 163 19.65 36.68 0.32
N THR A 164 18.42 36.40 -0.10
CA THR A 164 17.27 37.30 0.04
C THR A 164 15.96 36.56 0.36
N GLU A 165 15.05 37.26 1.04
CA GLU A 165 13.72 36.75 1.40
C GLU A 165 12.78 36.59 0.20
N THR A 166 13.08 37.28 -0.90
CA THR A 166 12.28 37.25 -2.14
C THR A 166 13.15 36.81 -3.32
N PRO A 167 13.39 35.49 -3.48
CA PRO A 167 14.21 34.96 -4.56
C PRO A 167 13.60 35.26 -5.93
N GLY A 168 14.46 35.48 -6.92
CA GLY A 168 14.05 35.66 -8.29
C GLY A 168 13.69 34.33 -8.97
N GLU A 169 13.16 34.41 -10.19
CA GLU A 169 12.80 33.22 -10.97
C GLU A 169 14.01 32.30 -11.23
N ALA A 170 15.20 32.88 -11.42
CA ALA A 170 16.44 32.13 -11.63
C ALA A 170 16.81 31.29 -10.41
N ASP A 171 16.69 31.84 -9.20
CA ASP A 171 17.01 31.16 -7.95
C ASP A 171 16.02 30.02 -7.67
N ILE A 172 14.73 30.28 -7.90
CA ILE A 172 13.68 29.26 -7.80
C ILE A 172 13.93 28.13 -8.78
N LYS A 173 14.32 28.44 -10.03
CA LYS A 173 14.64 27.43 -11.03
C LYS A 173 15.85 26.58 -10.61
N GLN A 174 16.87 27.20 -10.04
CA GLN A 174 18.04 26.49 -9.53
C GLN A 174 17.69 25.60 -8.33
N ALA A 175 16.88 26.10 -7.39
CA ALA A 175 16.41 25.33 -6.25
C ALA A 175 15.62 24.07 -6.66
N LYS A 176 14.74 24.21 -7.65
CA LYS A 176 14.00 23.08 -8.26
C LYS A 176 14.95 22.05 -8.87
N ALA A 177 15.98 22.49 -9.58
CA ALA A 177 16.98 21.60 -10.15
C ALA A 177 17.76 20.84 -9.07
N LEU A 178 18.18 21.52 -7.99
CA LEU A 178 18.84 20.89 -6.84
C LEU A 178 17.95 19.86 -6.16
N TRP A 179 16.67 20.18 -5.98
CA TRP A 179 15.69 19.23 -5.44
C TRP A 179 15.65 17.95 -6.28
N GLN A 180 15.48 18.08 -7.60
CA GLN A 180 15.38 16.93 -8.51
C GLN A 180 16.69 16.13 -8.59
N GLU A 181 17.84 16.79 -8.48
CA GLU A 181 19.16 16.14 -8.44
C GLU A 181 19.28 15.19 -7.25
N ARG A 182 18.83 15.60 -6.06
CA ARG A 182 18.89 14.77 -4.83
C ARG A 182 18.19 13.42 -5.01
N PHE A 183 17.04 13.40 -5.69
CA PHE A 183 16.30 12.16 -5.93
C PHE A 183 16.93 11.28 -7.01
N ARG A 184 17.60 11.86 -8.01
CA ARG A 184 18.34 11.09 -9.01
C ARG A 184 19.50 10.35 -8.37
N GLN A 185 20.27 11.05 -7.54
CA GLN A 185 21.40 10.47 -6.82
C GLN A 185 20.98 9.40 -5.82
N SER A 186 19.83 9.55 -5.14
CA SER A 186 19.31 8.50 -4.26
C SER A 186 18.84 7.26 -5.03
N ALA A 187 18.30 7.44 -6.25
CA ALA A 187 17.89 6.33 -7.10
C ALA A 187 19.10 5.54 -7.62
N ASP A 188 20.15 6.25 -8.07
CA ASP A 188 21.38 5.63 -8.58
C ASP A 188 22.16 4.89 -7.47
N ALA A 189 22.20 5.44 -6.25
CA ALA A 189 22.82 4.80 -5.11
C ALA A 189 22.14 3.46 -4.74
N HIS A 190 20.80 3.40 -4.82
CA HIS A 190 20.04 2.19 -4.52
C HIS A 190 20.27 1.08 -5.56
N VAL A 191 20.53 1.42 -6.82
CA VAL A 191 20.88 0.44 -7.87
C VAL A 191 22.29 -0.13 -7.66
N SER A 192 23.24 0.69 -7.21
CA SER A 192 24.62 0.26 -6.98
C SER A 192 24.85 -0.65 -5.77
N GLU A 193 23.87 -0.73 -4.85
CA GLU A 193 23.95 -1.56 -3.63
C GLU A 193 23.28 -2.93 -3.80
N VAL A 194 22.60 -3.15 -4.94
CA VAL A 194 21.85 -4.38 -5.27
C VAL A 194 22.55 -5.22 -6.35
N GLU A 195 23.68 -4.73 -6.91
CA GLU A 195 24.62 -5.49 -7.76
C GLU A 195 25.76 -6.12 -6.95
#